data_AF-A0A252DP75-F1
#
_entry.id   AF-A0A252DP75-F1
#
_cell.length_a   1.000
_cell.length_b   1.000
_cell.length_c   1.000
_cell.angle_alpha   90.00
_cell.angle_beta   90.00
_cell.angle_gamma   90.00
#
_symmetry.space_group_name_H-M   'P 1'
#
loop_
_entity.id
_entity.type
_entity.pdbx_description
1 polymer ?
#
loop_
_entity_poly.entity_id
_entity_poly.type
_entity_poly.pdbx_seq_one_letter_code
_entity_poly.pdbx_strand_id
1 'polypeptide(L)'
;MISKDALFALSLFPYLGFLWFISRSKQMPRLALYGFYGTLVFVGVTIPAGIYAKVHYGKALADVDWLHGGAEVFLTLANILVVLGFWQAVRQLKLKTSTEKTHV
;
A
#
# COMPACT_ATOMS: atom_id res chain seq x y z
N MET A 1 28.87 6.96 -1.54
CA MET A 1 27.90 6.00 -0.96
C MET A 1 26.51 6.56 -1.20
N ILE A 2 25.59 5.81 -1.81
CA ILE A 2 24.21 6.26 -1.99
C ILE A 2 23.54 6.32 -0.62
N SER A 3 22.87 7.43 -0.28
CA SER A 3 22.17 7.59 0.99
C SER A 3 20.88 6.77 1.04
N LYS A 4 20.44 6.36 2.24
CA LYS A 4 19.19 5.60 2.42
C LYS A 4 17.97 6.35 1.86
N ASP A 5 17.93 7.67 2.05
CA ASP A 5 16.87 8.52 1.52
C ASP A 5 16.86 8.56 -0.02
N ALA A 6 18.05 8.55 -0.64
CA ALA A 6 18.16 8.48 -2.10
C ALA A 6 17.71 7.11 -2.64
N LEU A 7 18.01 6.02 -1.95
CA LEU A 7 17.51 4.68 -2.31
C LEU A 7 15.98 4.60 -2.18
N PHE A 8 15.41 5.22 -1.15
CA PHE A 8 13.95 5.29 -0.96
C PHE A 8 13.27 6.14 -2.06
N ALA A 9 13.80 7.32 -2.34
CA ALA A 9 13.26 8.18 -3.41
C ALA A 9 13.36 7.48 -4.77
N LEU A 10 14.47 6.79 -5.04
CA LEU A 10 14.67 6.04 -6.27
C LEU A 10 13.75 4.82 -6.38
N SER A 11 13.38 4.17 -5.26
CA SER A 11 12.44 3.05 -5.26
C SER A 11 10.98 3.48 -5.48
N LEU A 12 10.65 4.77 -5.30
CA LEU A 12 9.32 5.30 -5.60
C LEU A 12 9.01 5.24 -7.11
N PHE A 13 10.02 5.42 -7.97
CA PHE A 13 9.86 5.38 -9.41
C PHE A 13 9.35 4.01 -9.94
N PRO A 14 10.00 2.87 -9.65
CA PRO A 14 9.48 1.56 -10.06
C PRO A 14 8.13 1.25 -9.42
N TYR A 15 7.86 1.77 -8.21
CA TYR A 15 6.56 1.60 -7.55
C TYR A 15 5.41 2.34 -8.28
N LEU A 16 5.67 3.57 -8.73
CA LEU A 16 4.73 4.32 -9.57
C LEU A 16 4.47 3.62 -10.91
N GLY A 17 5.53 3.06 -11.53
CA GLY A 17 5.40 2.24 -12.73
C GLY A 17 4.53 1.00 -12.50
N PHE A 18 4.72 0.31 -11.37
CA PHE A 18 3.88 -0.81 -10.94
C PHE A 18 2.40 -0.39 -10.81
N LEU A 19 2.12 0.70 -10.08
CA LEU A 19 0.76 1.23 -9.90
C LEU A 19 0.10 1.58 -11.23
N TRP A 20 0.84 2.25 -12.13
CA TRP A 20 0.35 2.57 -13.47
C TRP A 20 0.00 1.31 -14.27
N PHE A 21 0.87 0.30 -14.23
CA PHE A 21 0.67 -0.96 -14.94
C PHE A 21 -0.56 -1.72 -14.44
N ILE A 22 -0.72 -1.91 -13.13
CA ILE A 22 -1.87 -2.62 -12.56
C ILE A 22 -3.19 -1.87 -12.78
N SER A 23 -3.15 -0.54 -12.75
CA SER A 23 -4.31 0.32 -13.01
C SER A 23 -4.75 0.22 -14.48
N ARG A 24 -3.78 0.13 -15.41
CA ARG A 24 -4.07 -0.05 -16.84
C ARG A 24 -4.58 -1.44 -17.19
N SER A 25 -4.01 -2.48 -16.58
CA SER A 25 -4.34 -3.88 -16.85
C SER A 25 -5.77 -4.26 -16.43
N LYS A 26 -6.33 -3.61 -15.40
CA LYS A 26 -7.67 -3.90 -14.82
C LYS A 26 -7.88 -5.35 -14.36
N GLN A 27 -6.84 -6.18 -14.35
CA GLN A 27 -6.86 -7.56 -13.85
C GLN A 27 -6.86 -7.62 -12.32
N MET A 28 -6.44 -6.54 -11.66
CA MET A 28 -6.33 -6.49 -10.21
C MET A 28 -7.69 -6.16 -9.55
N PRO A 29 -8.11 -6.89 -8.50
CA PRO A 29 -9.31 -6.53 -7.75
C PRO A 29 -9.22 -5.11 -7.19
N ARG A 30 -10.29 -4.32 -7.36
CA ARG A 30 -10.34 -2.90 -6.99
C ARG A 30 -9.96 -2.65 -5.52
N LEU A 31 -10.40 -3.54 -4.63
CA LEU A 31 -10.11 -3.43 -3.19
C LEU A 31 -8.61 -3.53 -2.89
N ALA A 32 -7.90 -4.41 -3.59
CA ALA A 32 -6.45 -4.53 -3.41
C ALA A 32 -5.69 -3.39 -4.10
N LEU A 33 -6.20 -2.88 -5.22
CA LEU A 33 -5.68 -1.67 -5.84
C LEU A 33 -5.77 -0.47 -4.87
N TYR A 34 -6.88 -0.30 -4.14
CA TYR A 34 -6.97 0.73 -3.10
C TYR A 34 -5.95 0.55 -1.98
N GLY A 35 -5.64 -0.70 -1.59
CA GLY A 35 -4.57 -0.97 -0.63
C GLY A 35 -3.21 -0.47 -1.11
N PHE A 36 -2.85 -0.72 -2.36
CA PHE A 36 -1.60 -0.20 -2.95
C PHE A 36 -1.60 1.32 -3.10
N TYR A 37 -2.69 1.93 -3.57
CA TYR A 37 -2.78 3.40 -3.55
C TYR A 37 -2.70 3.96 -2.12
N GLY A 38 -3.22 3.22 -1.14
CA GLY A 38 -3.05 3.50 0.28
C GLY A 38 -1.58 3.61 0.67
N THR A 39 -0.73 2.66 0.27
CA THR A 39 0.73 2.76 0.51
C THR A 39 1.35 4.00 -0.14
N LEU A 40 0.89 4.42 -1.33
CA LEU A 40 1.37 5.66 -1.94
C LEU A 40 0.96 6.89 -1.11
N VAL A 41 -0.29 6.93 -0.63
CA VAL A 41 -0.77 7.99 0.27
C VAL A 41 0.00 7.99 1.59
N PHE A 42 0.27 6.82 2.15
CA PHE A 42 1.09 6.65 3.35
C PHE A 42 2.46 7.31 3.17
N VAL A 43 3.15 7.04 2.07
CA VAL A 43 4.43 7.69 1.76
C VAL A 43 4.26 9.21 1.63
N GLY A 44 3.23 9.66 0.92
CA GLY A 44 2.93 11.09 0.75
C GLY A 44 2.67 11.84 2.06
N VAL A 45 2.10 11.18 3.07
CA VAL A 45 1.80 11.77 4.39
C VAL A 45 2.99 11.62 5.36
N THR A 46 3.69 10.49 5.33
CA THR A 46 4.78 10.21 6.29
C THR A 46 6.05 11.01 6.03
N ILE A 47 6.34 11.37 4.77
CA ILE A 47 7.46 12.27 4.45
C ILE A 47 7.29 13.65 5.11
N PRO A 48 6.20 14.41 4.88
CA PRO A 48 6.01 15.71 5.52
C PRO A 48 5.82 15.59 7.03
N ALA A 49 5.13 14.55 7.51
CA ALA A 49 5.02 14.29 8.94
C ALA A 49 6.39 14.05 9.59
N GLY A 50 7.32 13.39 8.90
CA GLY A 50 8.66 13.13 9.38
C GLY A 50 9.51 14.39 9.44
N ILE A 51 9.37 15.24 8.43
CA ILE A 51 9.98 16.58 8.41
C ILE A 51 9.42 17.41 9.59
N TYR A 52 8.11 17.43 9.79
CA TYR A 52 7.48 18.15 10.90
C TYR A 52 7.93 17.63 12.26
N ALA A 53 8.01 16.30 12.44
CA ALA A 53 8.49 15.69 13.68
C ALA A 53 9.92 16.14 14.00
N LYS A 54 10.81 16.13 12.99
CA LYS A 54 12.20 16.54 13.14
C LYS A 54 12.35 18.03 13.43
N VAL A 55 11.54 18.88 12.78
CA VAL A 55 11.61 20.34 12.94
C VAL A 55 10.99 20.82 14.25
N HIS A 56 9.85 20.24 14.65
CA HIS A 56 9.07 20.72 15.80
C HIS A 56 9.42 20.01 17.10
N TYR A 57 9.65 18.69 17.06
CA TYR A 57 9.94 17.89 18.25
C TYR A 57 11.42 17.53 18.38
N GLY A 58 12.25 17.81 17.35
CA GLY A 58 13.67 17.46 17.35
C GLY A 58 13.96 15.96 17.33
N LYS A 59 12.92 15.14 17.14
CA LYS A 59 12.96 13.67 17.21
C LYS A 59 12.56 13.04 15.88
N ALA A 60 12.91 11.77 15.67
CA ALA A 60 12.43 11.06 14.49
C ALA A 60 10.92 10.81 14.58
N LEU A 61 10.28 10.59 13.42
CA LEU A 61 8.85 10.23 13.35
C LEU A 61 8.51 9.04 14.28
N ALA A 62 9.43 8.07 14.38
CA ALA A 62 9.31 6.87 15.19
C ALA A 62 9.32 7.14 16.71
N ASP A 63 9.86 8.29 17.14
CA ASP A 63 9.95 8.65 18.56
C ASP A 63 8.73 9.45 19.05
N VAL A 64 7.75 9.67 18.17
CA VAL A 64 6.49 10.37 18.49
C VAL A 64 5.38 9.33 18.48
N ASP A 65 5.03 8.80 19.65
CA ASP A 65 4.14 7.62 19.79
C ASP A 65 2.82 7.74 19.02
N TRP A 66 2.17 8.91 19.07
CA TRP A 66 0.92 9.14 18.34
C TRP A 66 1.11 9.07 16.82
N LEU A 67 2.23 9.60 16.33
CA LEU A 67 2.53 9.70 14.91
C LEU A 67 3.05 8.37 14.36
N HIS A 68 3.87 7.67 15.14
CA HIS A 68 4.34 6.32 14.85
C HIS A 68 3.17 5.33 14.84
N GLY A 69 2.37 5.29 15.90
CA GLY A 69 1.21 4.41 15.99
C GLY A 69 0.17 4.71 14.90
N GLY A 70 -0.07 5.99 14.58
CA GLY A 70 -0.94 6.37 13.47
C GLY A 70 -0.43 5.87 12.11
N ALA A 71 0.89 5.94 11.88
CA ALA A 71 1.52 5.40 10.68
C ALA A 71 1.38 3.86 10.59
N GLU A 72 1.62 3.14 11.69
CA GLU A 72 1.49 1.68 11.74
C GLU A 72 0.04 1.21 11.51
N VAL A 73 -0.93 1.89 12.13
CA VAL A 73 -2.36 1.57 11.94
C VAL A 73 -2.76 1.80 10.48
N PHE A 74 -2.35 2.92 9.89
CA PHE A 74 -2.66 3.22 8.49
C PHE A 74 -2.09 2.15 7.55
N LEU A 75 -0.82 1.79 7.72
CA LEU A 75 -0.17 0.79 6.87
C LEU A 75 -0.79 -0.61 7.06
N THR A 76 -1.18 -0.94 8.30
CA THR A 76 -1.92 -2.16 8.62
C THR A 76 -3.26 -2.21 7.86
N LEU A 77 -4.03 -1.12 7.89
CA LEU A 77 -5.30 -1.03 7.16
C LEU A 77 -5.09 -1.16 5.64
N ALA A 78 -4.09 -0.48 5.08
CA ALA A 78 -3.76 -0.58 3.66
C ALA A 78 -3.43 -2.04 3.26
N ASN A 79 -2.64 -2.75 4.07
CA ASN A 79 -2.30 -4.15 3.83
C ASN A 79 -3.50 -5.08 3.96
N ILE A 80 -4.39 -4.85 4.92
CA ILE A 80 -5.64 -5.60 5.06
C ILE A 80 -6.50 -5.45 3.79
N LEU A 81 -6.60 -4.24 3.22
CA LEU A 81 -7.33 -4.02 1.96
C LEU A 81 -6.73 -4.84 0.79
N VAL A 82 -5.39 -4.92 0.71
CA VAL A 82 -4.70 -5.78 -0.27
C VAL A 82 -5.13 -7.24 -0.10
N VAL A 83 -5.00 -7.78 1.12
CA VAL A 83 -5.32 -9.18 1.42
C VAL A 83 -6.80 -9.47 1.14
N LEU A 84 -7.71 -8.62 1.62
CA LEU A 84 -9.15 -8.80 1.40
C LEU A 84 -9.51 -8.74 -0.08
N GLY A 85 -8.90 -7.84 -0.84
CA GLY A 85 -9.17 -7.72 -2.28
C GLY A 85 -8.77 -8.96 -3.06
N PHE A 86 -7.60 -9.53 -2.77
CA PHE A 86 -7.19 -10.79 -3.40
C PHE A 86 -7.99 -11.98 -2.91
N TRP A 87 -8.31 -12.05 -1.62
CA TRP A 87 -9.16 -13.11 -1.08
C TRP A 87 -10.54 -13.15 -1.74
N GLN A 88 -11.16 -11.99 -1.95
CA GLN A 88 -12.42 -11.87 -2.69
C GLN A 88 -12.27 -12.37 -4.15
N ALA A 89 -11.20 -11.98 -4.84
CA ALA A 89 -10.95 -12.43 -6.21
C ALA A 89 -10.79 -13.96 -6.30
N VAL A 90 -10.02 -14.57 -5.40
CA VAL A 90 -9.83 -16.03 -5.35
C VAL A 90 -11.14 -16.74 -5.05
N ARG A 91 -11.98 -16.23 -4.14
CA ARG A 91 -13.30 -16.81 -3.86
C ARG A 91 -14.22 -16.76 -5.07
N GLN A 92 -14.27 -15.64 -5.78
CA GLN A 92 -15.09 -15.51 -6.99
C GLN A 92 -14.66 -16.47 -8.09
N LEU A 93 -13.34 -16.66 -8.28
CA LEU A 93 -12.80 -17.62 -9.24
C LEU A 93 -13.21 -19.06 -8.88
N LYS A 94 -13.07 -19.46 -7.61
CA LYS A 94 -13.48 -20.80 -7.15
C LYS A 94 -14.97 -21.06 -7.39
N LEU A 95 -15.83 -20.08 -7.05
CA LEU A 95 -17.28 -20.20 -7.26
C LEU A 95 -17.62 -20.37 -8.75
N LYS A 96 -17.00 -19.59 -9.63
CA LYS A 96 -17.22 -19.67 -11.08
C LYS A 96 -16.83 -21.05 -11.63
N THR A 97 -15.66 -21.58 -11.22
CA THR A 97 -15.20 -22.91 -11.64
C THR A 97 -16.09 -24.04 -11.12
N SER A 98 -16.65 -23.91 -9.91
CA SER A 98 -17.59 -24.90 -9.38
C SER A 98 -18.92 -24.93 -10.16
N THR A 99 -19.47 -23.77 -10.52
CA THR A 99 -20.71 -23.70 -11.32
C THR A 99 -20.53 -24.28 -12.73
N GLU A 100 -19.40 -24.02 -13.37
CA GLU A 100 -19.09 -24.54 -14.72
C GLU A 100 -18.99 -26.07 -14.74
N LYS A 101 -18.47 -26.69 -13.67
CA LYS A 101 -18.38 -28.16 -13.54
C LYS A 101 -19.70 -28.86 -13.24
N THR A 102 -20.73 -28.15 -12.79
CA THR A 102 -22.05 -28.74 -12.49
C THR A 102 -22.98 -28.72 -13.71
N HIS A 103 -22.65 -27.94 -14.74
CA HIS A 103 -23.43 -27.82 -15.98
C HIS A 103 -22.81 -28.55 -17.18
N VAL A 104 -21.81 -29.41 -16.94
CA VAL A 104 -21.24 -30.37 -17.90
C VAL A 104 -21.51 -31.78 -17.37
#